data_AF-A0A939VNK5-F1
#
_entry.id   AF-A0A939VNK5-F1
#
_cell.length_a   1.000
_cell.length_b   1.000
_cell.length_c   1.000
_cell.angle_alpha   90.00
_cell.angle_beta   90.00
_cell.angle_gamma   90.00
#
_symmetry.space_group_name_H-M   'P 1'
#
loop_
_entity.id
_entity.type
_entity.pdbx_description
1 polymer ?
#
loop_
_entity_poly.entity_id
_entity_poly.type
_entity_poly.pdbx_seq_one_letter_code
_entity_poly.pdbx_strand_id
1 'polypeptide(L)'
;MGGMMDCNSIYTERAYRKLEHLCVTRYYDKYPTGFGKADAYRQMEKELSYIEQQESAPLVIEAYEALTVIGAKSKDFCIKGAKGASVVLYVMGITDIEPLSVSPKVYPEFCFGLDGEKKLAIELFVTNKLYEKLVRYFDNYTGEARIRHKHYSNGKLHGVRISDPQRSIGVYDALEFSFLFTSVASHKAFGKSITTGQPFDELKPETFDEQVKCMCWKSFDNGTWEDNGRELYRTGIAKPEEIIANREDLFEYLMLHGIEKKTAFDITQEIFYGRVYRNGWNKETREILNHANIPEWYIHSLEKMEGLSSRMHAITVLKHFGPRVGKGK
;
A
#
# COMPACT_ATOMS: atom_id res chain seq x y z
N MET A 1 34.52 -29.73 -2.44
CA MET A 1 33.45 -29.96 -1.44
C MET A 1 32.84 -28.61 -1.18
N GLY A 2 31.85 -28.15 -1.93
CA GLY A 2 30.51 -28.70 -2.07
C GLY A 2 29.62 -27.48 -1.85
N GLY A 3 29.18 -26.85 -2.95
CA GLY A 3 28.38 -25.62 -2.88
C GLY A 3 27.13 -25.86 -2.04
N MET A 4 26.83 -24.92 -1.16
CA MET A 4 25.49 -24.80 -0.56
C MET A 4 24.51 -24.65 -1.71
N MET A 5 23.82 -25.74 -2.05
CA MET A 5 22.54 -25.63 -2.73
C MET A 5 21.61 -24.94 -1.75
N ASP A 6 21.10 -23.77 -2.10
CA ASP A 6 19.94 -23.17 -1.45
C ASP A 6 18.79 -24.17 -1.57
N CYS A 7 18.55 -24.95 -0.52
CA CYS A 7 17.32 -25.72 -0.41
C CYS A 7 16.20 -24.72 -0.18
N ASN A 8 15.46 -24.38 -1.23
CA ASN A 8 14.11 -23.86 -1.08
C ASN A 8 13.37 -24.73 -0.08
N SER A 9 12.77 -24.11 0.94
CA SER A 9 12.07 -24.87 1.96
C SER A 9 10.85 -25.57 1.32
N ILE A 10 10.71 -26.86 1.63
CA ILE A 10 9.55 -27.66 1.21
C ILE A 10 8.24 -26.97 1.65
N TYR A 11 8.24 -26.29 2.79
CA TYR A 11 7.08 -25.56 3.28
C TYR A 11 6.75 -24.34 2.40
N THR A 12 7.72 -23.45 2.14
CA THR A 12 7.53 -22.29 1.25
C THR A 12 7.08 -22.70 -0.14
N GLU A 13 7.70 -23.73 -0.73
CA GLU A 13 7.35 -24.21 -2.07
C GLU A 13 5.91 -24.74 -2.13
N ARG A 14 5.48 -25.51 -1.12
CA ARG A 14 4.10 -25.98 -1.00
C ARG A 14 3.12 -24.83 -0.81
N ALA A 15 3.47 -23.85 0.02
CA ALA A 15 2.66 -22.65 0.23
C ALA A 15 2.50 -21.85 -1.08
N TYR A 16 3.56 -21.73 -1.87
CA TYR A 16 3.50 -21.07 -3.17
C TYR A 16 2.59 -21.81 -4.16
N ARG A 17 2.75 -23.12 -4.34
CA ARG A 17 1.86 -23.92 -5.21
C ARG A 17 0.39 -23.82 -4.79
N LYS A 18 0.13 -23.82 -3.48
CA LYS A 18 -1.22 -23.61 -2.95
C LYS A 18 -1.74 -22.21 -3.26
N LEU A 19 -0.92 -21.18 -3.10
CA LEU A 19 -1.27 -19.79 -3.42
C LEU A 19 -1.58 -19.61 -4.89
N GLU A 20 -0.72 -20.11 -5.78
CA GLU A 20 -0.91 -20.07 -7.23
C GLU A 20 -2.24 -20.73 -7.62
N HIS A 21 -2.51 -21.94 -7.11
CA HIS A 21 -3.76 -22.65 -7.38
C HIS A 21 -4.99 -21.86 -6.89
N LEU A 22 -4.95 -21.31 -5.68
CA LEU A 22 -6.04 -20.48 -5.13
C LEU A 22 -6.24 -19.21 -5.97
N CYS A 23 -5.16 -18.53 -6.35
CA CYS A 23 -5.21 -17.33 -7.19
C CYS A 23 -5.83 -17.63 -8.55
N VAL A 24 -5.34 -18.63 -9.28
CA VAL A 24 -5.88 -19.00 -10.60
C VAL A 24 -7.36 -19.39 -10.51
N THR A 25 -7.74 -20.17 -9.51
CA THR A 25 -9.14 -20.59 -9.32
C THR A 25 -10.05 -19.39 -9.05
N ARG A 26 -9.70 -18.56 -8.06
CA ARG A 26 -10.50 -17.41 -7.63
C ARG A 26 -10.47 -16.26 -8.63
N TYR A 27 -9.44 -16.18 -9.47
CA TYR A 27 -9.34 -15.19 -10.52
C TYR A 27 -10.53 -15.27 -11.47
N TYR A 28 -10.98 -16.47 -11.85
CA TYR A 28 -12.13 -16.63 -12.74
C TYR A 28 -13.45 -16.19 -12.08
N ASP A 29 -13.58 -16.29 -10.75
CA ASP A 29 -14.72 -15.76 -10.01
C ASP A 29 -14.73 -14.23 -9.99
N LYS A 30 -13.54 -13.63 -9.83
CA LYS A 30 -13.36 -12.16 -9.75
C LYS A 30 -13.42 -11.47 -11.11
N TYR A 31 -12.99 -12.15 -12.16
CA TYR A 31 -12.94 -11.67 -13.53
C TYR A 31 -13.62 -12.66 -14.50
N PRO A 32 -14.96 -12.83 -14.40
CA PRO A 32 -15.68 -13.83 -15.19
C PRO A 32 -15.59 -13.51 -16.70
N THR A 33 -15.90 -12.27 -17.09
CA THR A 33 -15.86 -11.77 -18.47
C THR A 33 -15.62 -10.26 -18.47
N GLY A 34 -14.87 -9.73 -19.44
CA GLY A 34 -14.77 -8.27 -19.64
C GLY A 34 -13.39 -7.77 -20.09
N PHE A 35 -13.38 -6.48 -20.43
CA PHE A 35 -12.16 -5.71 -20.72
C PHE A 35 -11.27 -5.64 -19.46
N GLY A 36 -9.96 -5.74 -19.62
CA GLY A 36 -9.00 -5.75 -18.50
C GLY A 36 -8.73 -7.12 -17.87
N LYS A 37 -9.48 -8.18 -18.24
CA LYS A 37 -9.24 -9.56 -17.76
C LYS A 37 -7.81 -10.01 -18.07
N ALA A 38 -7.37 -9.90 -19.33
CA ALA A 38 -6.01 -10.31 -19.72
C ALA A 38 -4.91 -9.50 -19.00
N ASP A 39 -5.14 -8.20 -18.76
CA ASP A 39 -4.21 -7.35 -18.00
C ASP A 39 -4.14 -7.78 -16.53
N ALA A 40 -5.29 -8.07 -15.91
CA ALA A 40 -5.36 -8.56 -14.53
C ALA A 40 -4.63 -9.90 -14.38
N TYR A 41 -4.78 -10.83 -15.33
CA TYR A 41 -4.05 -12.10 -15.31
C TYR A 41 -2.54 -11.91 -15.41
N ARG A 42 -2.07 -11.12 -16.38
CA ARG A 42 -0.63 -10.81 -16.53
C ARG A 42 -0.05 -10.16 -15.27
N GLN A 43 -0.79 -9.24 -14.68
CA GLN A 43 -0.39 -8.59 -13.44
C GLN A 43 -0.36 -9.59 -12.28
N MET A 44 -1.35 -10.48 -12.17
CA MET A 44 -1.39 -11.54 -11.17
C MET A 44 -0.19 -12.50 -11.30
N GLU A 45 0.13 -12.97 -12.51
CA GLU A 45 1.29 -13.84 -12.76
C GLU A 45 2.60 -13.16 -12.35
N LYS A 46 2.75 -11.87 -12.70
CA LYS A 46 3.91 -11.07 -12.32
C LYS A 46 4.03 -10.87 -10.80
N GLU A 47 2.91 -10.66 -10.11
CA GLU A 47 2.91 -10.55 -8.65
C GLU A 47 3.20 -11.89 -7.97
N LEU A 48 2.70 -13.01 -8.53
CA LEU A 48 3.00 -14.35 -8.04
C LEU A 48 4.50 -14.66 -8.14
N SER A 49 5.16 -14.31 -9.25
CA SER A 49 6.61 -14.52 -9.37
C SER A 49 7.41 -13.69 -8.35
N TYR A 50 6.98 -12.46 -8.04
CA TYR A 50 7.58 -11.68 -6.95
C TYR A 50 7.35 -12.31 -5.58
N ILE A 51 6.15 -12.86 -5.33
CA ILE A 51 5.85 -13.55 -4.07
C ILE A 51 6.70 -14.81 -3.92
N GLU A 52 6.92 -15.56 -5.00
CA GLU A 52 7.82 -16.71 -5.07
C GLU A 52 9.26 -16.31 -4.78
N GLN A 53 9.79 -15.31 -5.50
CA GLN A 53 11.15 -14.78 -5.30
C GLN A 53 11.38 -14.29 -3.87
N GLN A 54 10.37 -13.65 -3.27
CA GLN A 54 10.43 -13.17 -1.90
C GLN A 54 10.23 -14.26 -0.86
N GLU A 55 9.82 -15.48 -1.26
CA GLU A 55 9.40 -16.55 -0.35
C GLU A 55 8.25 -16.13 0.60
N SER A 56 7.37 -15.24 0.13
CA SER A 56 6.34 -14.61 0.96
C SER A 56 4.96 -15.27 0.84
N ALA A 57 4.84 -16.38 0.09
CA ALA A 57 3.59 -17.11 -0.05
C ALA A 57 2.94 -17.53 1.29
N PRO A 58 3.70 -17.98 2.32
CA PRO A 58 3.14 -18.26 3.63
C PRO A 58 2.36 -17.08 4.23
N LEU A 59 2.84 -15.85 4.08
CA LEU A 59 2.13 -14.65 4.59
C LEU A 59 0.72 -14.54 3.98
N VAL A 60 0.62 -14.71 2.66
CA VAL A 60 -0.65 -14.52 1.93
C VAL A 60 -1.63 -15.63 2.28
N ILE A 61 -1.15 -16.87 2.36
CA ILE A 61 -1.96 -18.03 2.76
C ILE A 61 -2.48 -17.85 4.19
N GLU A 62 -1.60 -17.57 5.15
CA GLU A 62 -2.00 -17.42 6.55
C GLU A 62 -2.98 -16.25 6.76
N ALA A 63 -2.77 -15.13 6.09
CA ALA A 63 -3.71 -14.01 6.14
C ALA A 63 -5.08 -14.38 5.55
N TYR A 64 -5.10 -15.06 4.40
CA TYR A 64 -6.33 -15.52 3.75
C TYR A 64 -7.10 -16.53 4.62
N GLU A 65 -6.41 -17.51 5.18
CA GLU A 65 -7.02 -18.55 6.01
C GLU A 65 -7.57 -17.96 7.31
N ALA A 66 -6.79 -17.11 7.99
CA ALA A 66 -7.24 -16.42 9.20
C ALA A 66 -8.54 -15.64 8.94
N LEU A 67 -8.58 -14.82 7.88
CA LEU A 67 -9.77 -14.04 7.52
C LEU A 67 -10.96 -14.93 7.13
N THR A 68 -10.71 -16.04 6.43
CA THR A 68 -11.75 -16.97 5.99
C THR A 68 -12.36 -17.72 7.17
N VAL A 69 -11.53 -18.33 8.02
CA VAL A 69 -11.96 -19.14 9.17
C VAL A 69 -12.76 -18.32 10.17
N ILE A 70 -12.35 -17.07 10.43
CA ILE A 70 -13.09 -16.19 11.36
C ILE A 70 -14.34 -15.55 10.74
N GLY A 71 -14.60 -15.83 9.45
CA GLY A 71 -15.74 -15.31 8.69
C GLY A 71 -15.69 -13.79 8.52
N ALA A 72 -14.51 -13.24 8.23
CA ALA A 72 -14.32 -11.82 7.99
C ALA A 72 -15.09 -11.39 6.72
N LYS A 73 -15.77 -10.24 6.79
CA LYS A 73 -16.40 -9.62 5.62
C LYS A 73 -15.62 -8.37 5.22
N SER A 74 -15.67 -7.98 3.95
CA SER A 74 -14.97 -6.79 3.44
C SER A 74 -15.33 -5.50 4.19
N LYS A 75 -16.52 -5.42 4.79
CA LYS A 75 -16.93 -4.28 5.63
C LYS A 75 -16.31 -4.25 7.03
N ASP A 76 -15.63 -5.33 7.45
CA ASP A 76 -15.09 -5.49 8.80
C ASP A 76 -13.60 -5.11 8.87
N PHE A 77 -12.94 -4.92 7.71
CA PHE A 77 -11.54 -4.55 7.60
C PHE A 77 -11.23 -3.80 6.30
N CYS A 78 -10.12 -3.08 6.26
CA CYS A 78 -9.54 -2.58 5.02
C CYS A 78 -8.01 -2.63 5.08
N ILE A 79 -7.37 -2.84 3.93
CA ILE A 79 -5.91 -2.91 3.85
C ILE A 79 -5.27 -1.51 3.97
N LYS A 80 -4.08 -1.45 4.56
CA LYS A 80 -3.28 -0.22 4.70
C LYS A 80 -2.20 -0.15 3.63
N GLY A 81 -1.79 1.08 3.32
CA GLY A 81 -0.65 1.36 2.45
C GLY A 81 -0.85 0.97 0.98
N ALA A 82 0.29 0.85 0.29
CA ALA A 82 0.39 0.55 -1.13
C ALA A 82 -0.17 -0.82 -1.53
N LYS A 83 -0.18 -1.76 -0.59
CA LYS A 83 -0.38 -3.19 -0.87
C LYS A 83 -1.79 -3.49 -1.37
N GLY A 84 -2.75 -2.59 -1.12
CA GLY A 84 -4.09 -2.68 -1.70
C GLY A 84 -4.14 -2.59 -3.23
N ALA A 85 -3.03 -2.22 -3.90
CA ALA A 85 -2.93 -2.22 -5.36
C ALA A 85 -2.58 -3.60 -5.95
N SER A 86 -2.40 -4.64 -5.14
CA SER A 86 -2.06 -6.00 -5.59
C SER A 86 -3.30 -6.75 -6.11
N VAL A 87 -3.20 -7.28 -7.33
CA VAL A 87 -4.20 -8.20 -7.89
C VAL A 87 -4.25 -9.50 -7.08
N VAL A 88 -3.11 -10.04 -6.66
CA VAL A 88 -3.06 -11.24 -5.82
C VAL A 88 -3.83 -11.03 -4.51
N LEU A 89 -3.60 -9.92 -3.80
CA LEU A 89 -4.33 -9.64 -2.56
C LEU A 89 -5.83 -9.40 -2.80
N TYR A 90 -6.22 -8.83 -3.95
CA TYR A 90 -7.63 -8.64 -4.33
C TYR A 90 -8.32 -9.98 -4.63
N VAL A 91 -7.67 -10.85 -5.41
CA VAL A 91 -8.17 -12.18 -5.76
C VAL A 91 -8.31 -13.04 -4.50
N MET A 92 -7.32 -12.98 -3.61
CA MET A 92 -7.37 -13.63 -2.30
C MET A 92 -8.38 -13.00 -1.33
N GLY A 93 -9.01 -11.87 -1.67
CA GLY A 93 -10.03 -11.23 -0.83
C GLY A 93 -9.46 -10.55 0.43
N ILE A 94 -8.16 -10.25 0.43
CA ILE A 94 -7.46 -9.50 1.48
C ILE A 94 -7.63 -7.98 1.27
N THR A 95 -8.00 -7.57 0.06
CA THR A 95 -8.52 -6.23 -0.26
C THR A 95 -9.78 -6.36 -1.10
N ASP A 96 -10.70 -5.40 -0.95
CA ASP A 96 -11.90 -5.27 -1.77
C ASP A 96 -11.76 -4.24 -2.89
N ILE A 97 -10.60 -3.60 -2.99
CA ILE A 97 -10.27 -2.69 -4.09
C ILE A 97 -9.77 -3.49 -5.27
N GLU A 98 -10.50 -3.41 -6.39
CA GLU A 98 -10.04 -3.92 -7.68
C GLU A 98 -9.03 -2.91 -8.26
N PRO A 99 -7.75 -3.29 -8.47
CA PRO A 99 -6.68 -2.33 -8.73
C PRO A 99 -6.59 -1.83 -10.17
N LEU A 100 -7.18 -2.49 -11.16
CA LEU A 100 -7.11 -2.06 -12.57
C LEU A 100 -8.17 -1.01 -12.94
N SER A 101 -9.30 -1.00 -12.24
CA SER A 101 -10.46 -0.14 -12.49
C SER A 101 -10.63 0.96 -11.44
N VAL A 102 -9.82 0.95 -10.38
CA VAL A 102 -9.87 1.99 -9.35
C VAL A 102 -9.49 3.34 -9.93
N SER A 103 -10.29 4.35 -9.58
CA SER A 103 -10.01 5.75 -9.89
C SER A 103 -9.94 6.55 -8.57
N PRO A 104 -8.92 7.41 -8.38
CA PRO A 104 -7.78 7.64 -9.28
C PRO A 104 -6.87 6.40 -9.43
N LYS A 105 -6.12 6.33 -10.54
CA LYS A 105 -5.31 5.15 -10.94
C LYS A 105 -4.26 4.80 -9.87
N VAL A 106 -3.92 3.53 -9.72
CA VAL A 106 -2.85 3.07 -8.81
C VAL A 106 -1.79 2.26 -9.54
N TYR A 107 -0.65 2.08 -8.88
CA TYR A 107 0.55 1.48 -9.47
C TYR A 107 1.07 0.32 -8.61
N PRO A 108 1.10 -0.92 -9.15
CA PRO A 108 1.59 -2.09 -8.42
C PRO A 108 3.10 -2.01 -8.11
N GLU A 109 3.86 -1.17 -8.80
CA GLU A 109 5.28 -0.91 -8.55
C GLU A 109 5.50 -0.41 -7.11
N PHE A 110 4.54 0.30 -6.54
CA PHE A 110 4.65 0.71 -5.16
C PHE A 110 4.30 -0.39 -4.15
N CYS A 111 3.68 -1.47 -4.61
CA CYS A 111 3.49 -2.69 -3.83
C CYS A 111 4.79 -3.50 -3.81
N PHE A 112 5.29 -3.95 -4.96
CA PHE A 112 6.38 -4.93 -5.04
C PHE A 112 7.74 -4.35 -5.38
N GLY A 113 7.81 -3.07 -5.76
CA GLY A 113 9.00 -2.55 -6.44
C GLY A 113 8.89 -2.72 -7.95
N LEU A 114 9.94 -2.34 -8.68
CA LEU A 114 9.98 -2.55 -10.13
C LEU A 114 10.27 -4.01 -10.48
N ASP A 115 11.02 -4.70 -9.61
CA ASP A 115 11.58 -6.03 -9.84
C ASP A 115 11.33 -6.99 -8.66
N GLY A 116 10.33 -6.69 -7.82
CA GLY A 116 9.99 -7.54 -6.67
C GLY A 116 10.89 -7.34 -5.46
N GLU A 117 11.64 -6.24 -5.38
CA GLU A 117 12.57 -5.97 -4.29
C GLU A 117 11.89 -5.50 -2.98
N LYS A 118 10.65 -4.98 -3.06
CA LYS A 118 9.90 -4.55 -1.87
C LYS A 118 9.13 -5.71 -1.27
N LYS A 119 9.61 -6.19 -0.12
CA LYS A 119 8.99 -7.26 0.66
C LYS A 119 7.50 -7.02 0.93
N LEU A 120 6.73 -8.10 0.85
CA LEU A 120 5.32 -8.09 1.20
C LEU A 120 5.12 -7.98 2.72
N ALA A 121 4.16 -7.17 3.11
CA ALA A 121 3.63 -7.09 4.46
C ALA A 121 2.14 -6.81 4.32
N ILE A 122 1.31 -7.45 5.14
CA ILE A 122 -0.13 -7.23 5.13
C ILE A 122 -0.48 -6.49 6.41
N GLU A 123 -1.05 -5.31 6.26
CA GLU A 123 -1.51 -4.50 7.39
C GLU A 123 -2.95 -4.12 7.19
N LEU A 124 -3.79 -4.37 8.18
CA LEU A 124 -5.22 -4.11 8.13
C LEU A 124 -5.64 -3.09 9.20
N PHE A 125 -6.57 -2.22 8.86
CA PHE A 125 -7.51 -1.67 9.84
C PHE A 125 -8.66 -2.67 10.00
N VAL A 126 -9.05 -2.96 11.24
CA VAL A 126 -10.09 -3.94 11.55
C VAL A 126 -11.08 -3.40 12.58
N THR A 127 -12.33 -3.84 12.55
CA THR A 127 -13.28 -3.59 13.64
C THR A 127 -12.80 -4.24 14.95
N ASN A 128 -13.22 -3.71 16.11
CA ASN A 128 -12.92 -4.34 17.41
C ASN A 128 -13.37 -5.81 17.47
N LYS A 129 -14.53 -6.14 16.90
CA LYS A 129 -15.04 -7.51 16.86
C LYS A 129 -14.15 -8.43 16.02
N LEU A 130 -13.66 -7.96 14.87
CA LEU A 130 -12.76 -8.74 14.03
C LEU A 130 -11.37 -8.86 14.67
N TYR A 131 -10.88 -7.81 15.31
CA TYR A 131 -9.65 -7.81 16.10
C TYR A 131 -9.65 -8.95 17.14
N GLU A 132 -10.69 -9.05 17.98
CA GLU A 132 -10.81 -10.12 18.99
C GLU A 132 -10.87 -11.53 18.39
N LYS A 133 -11.42 -11.66 17.17
CA LYS A 133 -11.42 -12.93 16.45
C LYS A 133 -10.03 -13.29 15.93
N LEU A 134 -9.28 -12.32 15.40
CA LEU A 134 -7.91 -12.52 14.94
C LEU A 134 -6.97 -12.86 16.09
N VAL A 135 -7.09 -12.17 17.23
CA VAL A 135 -6.34 -12.51 18.45
C VAL A 135 -6.59 -13.97 18.83
N ARG A 136 -7.86 -14.37 18.97
CA ARG A 136 -8.20 -15.77 19.30
C ARG A 136 -7.71 -16.77 18.26
N TYR A 137 -7.77 -16.44 16.97
CA TYR A 137 -7.26 -17.31 15.91
C TYR A 137 -5.76 -17.58 16.09
N PHE A 138 -4.96 -16.54 16.33
CA PHE A 138 -3.51 -16.68 16.47
C PHE A 138 -3.08 -17.24 17.84
N ASP A 139 -3.82 -16.97 18.91
CA ASP A 139 -3.58 -17.60 20.23
C ASP A 139 -3.82 -19.12 20.19
N ASN A 140 -4.72 -19.58 19.33
CA ASN A 140 -5.07 -21.00 19.16
C ASN A 140 -4.55 -21.56 17.83
N TYR A 141 -3.51 -20.95 17.26
CA TYR A 141 -2.99 -21.33 15.96
C TYR A 141 -2.37 -22.73 15.99
N THR A 142 -2.86 -23.61 15.12
CA THR A 142 -2.38 -24.99 14.96
C THR A 142 -1.87 -25.29 13.55
N GLY A 143 -1.68 -24.26 12.72
CA GLY A 143 -1.16 -24.42 11.37
C GLY A 143 0.35 -24.71 11.36
N GLU A 144 0.90 -24.94 10.17
CA GLU A 144 2.31 -25.32 10.01
C GLU A 144 3.26 -24.12 10.13
N ALA A 145 2.84 -22.92 9.73
CA ALA A 145 3.69 -21.73 9.81
C ALA A 145 4.19 -21.46 11.24
N ARG A 146 5.40 -20.91 11.36
CA ARG A 146 5.84 -20.39 12.65
C ARG A 146 5.28 -18.98 12.87
N ILE A 147 4.56 -18.82 13.97
CA ILE A 147 3.91 -17.58 14.39
C ILE A 147 4.64 -16.97 15.59
N ARG A 148 5.05 -15.70 15.48
CA ARG A 148 5.49 -14.90 16.65
C ARG A 148 4.59 -13.70 16.85
N HIS A 149 4.09 -13.52 18.06
CA HIS A 149 3.22 -12.40 18.40
C HIS A 149 4.01 -11.09 18.47
N LYS A 150 3.49 -10.04 17.82
CA LYS A 150 4.02 -8.68 17.87
C LYS A 150 3.08 -7.81 18.69
N HIS A 151 3.58 -7.25 19.78
CA HIS A 151 2.81 -6.40 20.69
C HIS A 151 3.18 -4.93 20.53
N TYR A 152 2.24 -4.04 20.83
CA TYR A 152 2.54 -2.63 21.12
C TYR A 152 3.23 -2.51 22.49
N SER A 153 3.79 -1.34 22.78
CA SER A 153 4.40 -1.03 24.09
C SER A 153 3.42 -1.16 25.26
N ASN A 154 2.12 -0.97 25.02
CA ASN A 154 1.06 -1.14 26.02
C ASN A 154 0.61 -2.61 26.21
N GLY A 155 1.31 -3.57 25.60
CA GLY A 155 1.01 -5.01 25.71
C GLY A 155 -0.13 -5.51 24.81
N LYS A 156 -0.86 -4.64 24.11
CA LYS A 156 -1.90 -5.07 23.17
C LYS A 156 -1.28 -5.73 21.94
N LEU A 157 -1.87 -6.83 21.45
CA LEU A 157 -1.40 -7.49 20.22
C LEU A 157 -1.57 -6.56 19.01
N HIS A 158 -0.48 -6.29 18.29
CA HIS A 158 -0.47 -5.53 17.04
C HIS A 158 -0.65 -6.45 15.83
N GLY A 159 -0.17 -7.68 15.94
CA GLY A 159 -0.31 -8.68 14.89
C GLY A 159 0.66 -9.83 15.10
N VAL A 160 0.96 -10.53 14.02
CA VAL A 160 1.89 -11.66 14.03
C VAL A 160 2.98 -11.50 13.00
N ARG A 161 4.10 -12.16 13.28
CA ARG A 161 5.15 -12.45 12.35
C ARG A 161 5.01 -13.90 11.88
N ILE A 162 5.08 -14.10 10.57
CA ILE A 162 4.90 -15.39 9.91
C ILE A 162 6.21 -15.75 9.20
N SER A 163 6.66 -16.98 9.39
CA SER A 163 7.88 -17.50 8.79
C SER A 163 7.79 -19.01 8.59
N ASP A 164 8.72 -19.53 7.80
CA ASP A 164 8.89 -20.96 7.60
C ASP A 164 9.25 -21.68 8.91
N PRO A 165 8.58 -22.77 9.33
CA PRO A 165 8.89 -23.47 10.59
C PRO A 165 10.25 -24.19 10.58
N GLN A 166 10.76 -24.58 9.41
CA GLN A 166 11.98 -25.37 9.24
C GLN A 166 13.25 -24.52 9.25
N ARG A 167 13.14 -23.19 9.14
CA ARG A 167 14.30 -22.28 9.10
C ARG A 167 14.74 -21.83 10.49
N SER A 168 16.04 -21.72 10.74
CA SER A 168 16.56 -21.08 11.97
C SER A 168 16.43 -19.56 11.86
N ILE A 169 15.65 -18.92 12.75
CA ILE A 169 15.54 -17.46 12.78
C ILE A 169 16.69 -16.88 13.62
N GLY A 170 17.53 -16.05 13.01
CA GLY A 170 18.41 -15.13 13.73
C GLY A 170 17.64 -13.94 14.34
N VAL A 171 18.32 -13.00 14.99
CA VAL A 171 17.64 -11.82 15.59
C VAL A 171 16.98 -10.93 14.53
N TYR A 172 17.46 -10.97 13.27
CA TYR A 172 16.94 -10.24 12.12
C TYR A 172 16.83 -11.17 10.91
N ASP A 173 15.76 -11.95 10.84
CA ASP A 173 15.53 -12.82 9.70
C ASP A 173 14.81 -12.07 8.57
N ALA A 174 15.47 -12.02 7.41
CA ALA A 174 14.95 -11.42 6.19
C ALA A 174 13.66 -12.11 5.70
N LEU A 175 13.36 -13.32 6.17
CA LEU A 175 12.28 -14.18 5.68
C LEU A 175 11.12 -14.27 6.68
N GLU A 176 11.05 -13.30 7.59
CA GLU A 176 9.93 -13.12 8.51
C GLU A 176 9.00 -11.98 8.09
N PHE A 177 7.76 -12.31 7.77
CA PHE A 177 6.79 -11.39 7.21
C PHE A 177 5.78 -10.91 8.26
N SER A 178 5.27 -9.69 8.09
CA SER A 178 4.29 -9.11 9.02
C SER A 178 2.86 -9.27 8.51
N PHE A 179 1.99 -9.82 9.37
CA PHE A 179 0.55 -9.65 9.26
C PHE A 179 0.04 -8.86 10.47
N LEU A 180 -0.25 -7.57 10.26
CA LEU A 180 -0.64 -6.63 11.32
C LEU A 180 -2.11 -6.26 11.21
N PHE A 181 -2.76 -6.07 12.35
CA PHE A 181 -4.18 -5.71 12.40
C PHE A 181 -4.41 -4.69 13.50
N THR A 182 -4.69 -3.44 13.10
CA THR A 182 -4.96 -2.32 14.00
C THR A 182 -6.46 -2.15 14.18
N SER A 183 -6.90 -2.23 15.43
CA SER A 183 -8.31 -2.06 15.80
C SER A 183 -8.76 -0.60 15.65
N VAL A 184 -9.83 -0.37 14.89
CA VAL A 184 -10.50 0.93 14.78
C VAL A 184 -11.76 0.91 15.64
N ALA A 185 -11.74 1.71 16.72
CA ALA A 185 -12.80 1.68 17.73
C ALA A 185 -14.16 2.21 17.24
N SER A 186 -14.14 3.22 16.37
CA SER A 186 -15.37 3.83 15.83
C SER A 186 -15.16 4.25 14.38
N HIS A 187 -15.90 3.60 13.46
CA HIS A 187 -15.87 3.94 12.03
C HIS A 187 -16.23 5.41 11.80
N LYS A 188 -17.25 5.91 12.51
CA LYS A 188 -17.70 7.31 12.37
C LYS A 188 -16.64 8.29 12.88
N ALA A 189 -16.03 8.03 14.04
CA ALA A 189 -15.03 8.93 14.60
C ALA A 189 -13.76 8.93 13.73
N PHE A 190 -13.33 7.75 13.27
CA PHE A 190 -12.17 7.63 12.39
C PHE A 190 -12.42 8.30 11.04
N GLY A 191 -13.59 8.07 10.44
CA GLY A 191 -14.05 8.75 9.23
C GLY A 191 -14.03 10.27 9.37
N LYS A 192 -14.56 10.79 10.49
CA LYS A 192 -14.49 12.23 10.79
C LYS A 192 -13.05 12.72 10.89
N SER A 193 -12.16 12.00 11.59
CA SER A 193 -10.77 12.44 11.77
C SER A 193 -9.98 12.54 10.46
N ILE A 194 -10.28 11.69 9.48
CA ILE A 194 -9.58 11.69 8.17
C ILE A 194 -10.18 12.68 7.16
N THR A 195 -11.40 13.20 7.40
CA THR A 195 -12.15 14.05 6.45
C THR A 195 -12.49 15.43 7.01
N THR A 196 -11.83 15.86 8.08
CA THR A 196 -12.00 17.20 8.69
C THR A 196 -10.64 17.83 9.00
N GLY A 197 -10.63 19.14 9.21
CA GLY A 197 -9.39 19.91 9.37
C GLY A 197 -8.78 20.28 8.03
N GLN A 198 -7.62 20.94 8.06
CA GLN A 198 -6.88 21.24 6.84
C GLN A 198 -6.41 19.95 6.16
N PRO A 199 -6.48 19.86 4.81
CA PRO A 199 -6.98 20.87 3.86
C PRO A 199 -8.50 20.81 3.58
N PHE A 200 -9.22 19.80 4.09
CA PHE A 200 -10.66 19.59 3.83
C PHE A 200 -11.52 20.82 4.13
N ASP A 201 -11.24 21.52 5.23
CA ASP A 201 -12.02 22.68 5.66
C ASP A 201 -11.88 23.87 4.69
N GLU A 202 -10.71 24.01 4.06
CA GLU A 202 -10.39 25.11 3.13
C GLU A 202 -10.85 24.79 1.71
N LEU A 203 -10.58 23.57 1.23
CA LEU A 203 -10.86 23.18 -0.16
C LEU A 203 -12.27 22.63 -0.39
N LYS A 204 -12.95 22.13 0.66
CA LYS A 204 -14.31 21.56 0.59
C LYS A 204 -14.50 20.60 -0.61
N PRO A 205 -13.73 19.50 -0.67
CA PRO A 205 -13.66 18.63 -1.85
C PRO A 205 -15.02 18.02 -2.21
N GLU A 206 -15.43 18.13 -3.48
CA GLU A 206 -16.72 17.66 -3.99
C GLU A 206 -16.61 16.30 -4.68
N THR A 207 -15.44 16.01 -5.26
CA THR A 207 -15.16 14.76 -5.95
C THR A 207 -14.37 13.78 -5.08
N PHE A 208 -14.44 12.48 -5.42
CA PHE A 208 -13.67 11.46 -4.72
C PHE A 208 -12.15 11.67 -4.88
N ASP A 209 -11.69 12.15 -6.04
CA ASP A 209 -10.27 12.43 -6.29
C ASP A 209 -9.77 13.59 -5.41
N GLU A 210 -10.54 14.67 -5.31
CA GLU A 210 -10.20 15.78 -4.41
C GLU A 210 -10.17 15.33 -2.93
N GLN A 211 -11.07 14.42 -2.52
CA GLN A 211 -11.04 13.84 -1.18
C GLN A 211 -9.78 12.99 -0.94
N VAL A 212 -9.37 12.20 -1.95
CA VAL A 212 -8.12 11.43 -1.92
C VAL A 212 -6.93 12.37 -1.77
N LYS A 213 -6.84 13.44 -2.57
CA LYS A 213 -5.78 14.46 -2.45
C LYS A 213 -5.78 15.13 -1.08
N CYS A 214 -6.94 15.56 -0.60
CA CYS A 214 -7.07 16.16 0.72
C CYS A 214 -6.58 15.24 1.85
N MET A 215 -6.93 13.95 1.80
CA MET A 215 -6.46 12.97 2.79
C MET A 215 -4.95 12.74 2.69
N CYS A 216 -4.40 12.70 1.47
CA CYS A 216 -2.96 12.53 1.27
C CYS A 216 -2.16 13.72 1.79
N TRP A 217 -2.58 14.95 1.48
CA TRP A 217 -2.02 16.18 2.03
C TRP A 217 -2.09 16.27 3.56
N LYS A 218 -3.18 15.76 4.16
CA LYS A 218 -3.33 15.72 5.62
C LYS A 218 -2.37 14.73 6.29
N SER A 219 -1.78 13.79 5.55
CA SER A 219 -1.05 12.66 6.14
C SER A 219 0.28 13.04 6.79
N PHE A 220 0.82 14.23 6.51
CA PHE A 220 2.08 14.72 7.05
C PHE A 220 1.89 16.13 7.60
N ASP A 221 2.39 16.38 8.80
CA ASP A 221 2.21 17.67 9.48
C ASP A 221 2.96 18.80 8.77
N ASN A 222 4.11 18.51 8.13
CA ASN A 222 4.95 19.49 7.47
C ASN A 222 5.15 19.20 5.99
N GLY A 223 5.14 20.26 5.17
CA GLY A 223 5.76 20.24 3.86
C GLY A 223 4.95 19.59 2.75
N THR A 224 3.74 19.09 3.01
CA THR A 224 2.81 18.65 1.96
C THR A 224 1.73 19.70 1.72
N TRP A 225 0.91 20.02 2.73
CA TRP A 225 -0.08 21.10 2.66
C TRP A 225 0.41 22.39 3.34
N GLU A 226 0.53 22.38 4.67
CA GLU A 226 0.99 23.55 5.41
C GLU A 226 2.44 23.88 5.01
N ASP A 227 2.72 25.18 4.89
CA ASP A 227 4.00 25.76 4.42
C ASP A 227 4.47 25.28 3.02
N ASN A 228 3.59 24.63 2.25
CA ASN A 228 3.84 24.20 0.87
C ASN A 228 2.59 24.34 -0.02
N GLY A 229 1.80 23.27 -0.21
CA GLY A 229 0.65 23.26 -1.11
C GLY A 229 -0.35 24.38 -0.85
N ARG A 230 -0.56 24.74 0.43
CA ARG A 230 -1.45 25.84 0.83
C ARG A 230 -0.97 27.20 0.35
N GLU A 231 0.33 27.45 0.40
CA GLU A 231 0.94 28.70 -0.09
C GLU A 231 0.81 28.78 -1.61
N LEU A 232 1.16 27.69 -2.32
CA LEU A 232 1.03 27.59 -3.77
C LEU A 232 -0.41 27.86 -4.24
N TYR A 233 -1.38 27.31 -3.52
CA TYR A 233 -2.81 27.54 -3.75
C TYR A 233 -3.22 29.00 -3.52
N ARG A 234 -2.89 29.57 -2.35
CA ARG A 234 -3.32 30.92 -1.96
C ARG A 234 -2.67 32.04 -2.77
N THR A 235 -1.43 31.82 -3.21
CA THR A 235 -0.69 32.78 -4.06
C THR A 235 -1.09 32.67 -5.53
N GLY A 236 -1.87 31.65 -5.90
CA GLY A 236 -2.28 31.40 -7.28
C GLY A 236 -1.17 30.84 -8.17
N ILE A 237 -0.08 30.34 -7.59
CA ILE A 237 1.01 29.69 -8.33
C ILE A 237 0.53 28.37 -8.96
N ALA A 238 -0.33 27.62 -8.24
CA ALA A 238 -0.88 26.35 -8.71
C ALA A 238 -2.32 26.15 -8.21
N LYS A 239 -3.14 25.50 -9.02
CA LYS A 239 -4.47 25.02 -8.61
C LYS A 239 -4.37 23.77 -7.74
N PRO A 240 -5.41 23.44 -6.94
CA PRO A 240 -5.42 22.19 -6.16
C PRO A 240 -5.16 20.94 -7.00
N GLU A 241 -5.67 20.88 -8.24
CA GLU A 241 -5.41 19.74 -9.12
C GLU A 241 -3.94 19.59 -9.57
N GLU A 242 -3.15 20.68 -9.56
CA GLU A 242 -1.76 20.72 -10.02
C GLU A 242 -0.75 20.46 -8.90
N ILE A 243 -1.18 20.62 -7.64
CA ILE A 243 -0.34 20.38 -6.47
C ILE A 243 -0.27 18.86 -6.22
N ILE A 244 0.96 18.35 -6.03
CA ILE A 244 1.20 16.95 -5.64
C ILE A 244 0.59 16.69 -4.28
N ALA A 245 -0.20 15.62 -4.17
CA ALA A 245 -0.70 15.13 -2.88
C ALA A 245 -0.07 13.81 -2.45
N ASN A 246 0.29 12.96 -3.40
CA ASN A 246 0.78 11.61 -3.13
C ASN A 246 1.88 11.20 -4.11
N ARG A 247 2.57 10.10 -3.78
CA ARG A 247 3.67 9.59 -4.62
C ARG A 247 3.20 9.13 -6.02
N GLU A 248 1.96 8.66 -6.15
CA GLU A 248 1.41 8.27 -7.46
C GLU A 248 1.25 9.52 -8.37
N ASP A 249 0.84 10.67 -7.82
CA ASP A 249 0.79 11.96 -8.56
C ASP A 249 2.18 12.34 -9.08
N LEU A 250 3.21 12.29 -8.21
CA LEU A 250 4.58 12.62 -8.60
C LEU A 250 5.09 11.68 -9.69
N PHE A 251 4.87 10.38 -9.53
CA PHE A 251 5.30 9.38 -10.49
C PHE A 251 4.65 9.58 -11.87
N GLU A 252 3.34 9.81 -11.90
CA GLU A 252 2.62 10.16 -13.12
C GLU A 252 3.15 11.44 -13.75
N TYR A 253 3.33 12.50 -12.94
CA TYR A 253 3.81 13.79 -13.41
C TYR A 253 5.19 13.69 -14.06
N LEU A 254 6.15 13.00 -13.44
CA LEU A 254 7.49 12.83 -14.00
C LEU A 254 7.45 12.07 -15.33
N MET A 255 6.67 10.99 -15.41
CA MET A 255 6.51 10.23 -16.67
C MET A 255 5.84 11.07 -17.77
N LEU A 256 4.85 11.91 -17.42
CA LEU A 256 4.21 12.83 -18.36
C LEU A 256 5.19 13.87 -18.92
N HIS A 257 6.25 14.21 -18.17
CA HIS A 257 7.32 15.10 -18.60
C HIS A 257 8.50 14.35 -19.26
N GLY A 258 8.28 13.11 -19.69
CA GLY A 258 9.25 12.33 -20.47
C GLY A 258 10.37 11.67 -19.64
N ILE A 259 10.29 11.71 -18.31
CA ILE A 259 11.23 10.98 -17.46
C ILE A 259 10.90 9.49 -17.53
N GLU A 260 11.89 8.67 -17.84
CA GLU A 260 11.74 7.22 -17.96
C GLU A 260 11.24 6.61 -16.64
N LYS A 261 10.43 5.55 -16.75
CA LYS A 261 9.68 4.95 -15.65
C LYS A 261 10.56 4.58 -14.45
N LYS A 262 11.71 3.94 -14.65
CA LYS A 262 12.61 3.57 -13.55
C LYS A 262 13.14 4.81 -12.85
N THR A 263 13.63 5.79 -13.61
CA THR A 263 14.09 7.07 -13.05
C THR A 263 12.97 7.81 -12.30
N ALA A 264 11.77 7.86 -12.86
CA ALA A 264 10.61 8.48 -12.22
C ALA A 264 10.25 7.78 -10.90
N PHE A 265 10.31 6.44 -10.87
CA PHE A 265 10.08 5.65 -9.67
C PHE A 265 11.13 5.93 -8.60
N ASP A 266 12.42 5.95 -8.97
CA ASP A 266 13.52 6.19 -8.04
C ASP A 266 13.42 7.60 -7.42
N ILE A 267 13.19 8.64 -8.25
CA ILE A 267 12.95 10.02 -7.77
C ILE A 267 11.74 10.07 -6.83
N THR A 268 10.64 9.41 -7.22
CA THR A 268 9.44 9.35 -6.40
C THR A 268 9.71 8.72 -5.03
N GLN A 269 10.55 7.68 -4.97
CA GLN A 269 10.93 7.02 -3.74
C GLN A 269 11.83 7.90 -2.85
N GLU A 270 12.73 8.69 -3.44
CA GLU A 270 13.53 9.67 -2.70
C GLU A 270 12.65 10.71 -1.99
N ILE A 271 11.63 11.24 -2.67
CA ILE A 271 10.67 12.16 -2.07
C ILE A 271 9.75 11.46 -1.08
N PHE A 272 9.24 10.28 -1.41
CA PHE A 272 8.36 9.50 -0.53
C PHE A 272 8.98 9.23 0.84
N TYR A 273 10.29 8.99 0.89
CA TYR A 273 11.04 8.79 2.13
C TYR A 273 11.60 10.08 2.73
N GLY A 274 11.36 11.26 2.15
CA GLY A 274 11.88 12.55 2.62
C GLY A 274 13.40 12.68 2.55
N ARG A 275 14.06 11.94 1.64
CA ARG A 275 15.52 11.95 1.52
C ARG A 275 16.02 13.29 0.98
N VAL A 276 15.30 13.87 0.01
CA VAL A 276 15.61 15.20 -0.53
C VAL A 276 15.44 16.28 0.54
N TYR A 277 14.37 16.23 1.33
CA TYR A 277 14.20 17.18 2.46
C TYR A 277 15.38 17.14 3.44
N ARG A 278 15.91 15.95 3.75
CA ARG A 278 17.02 15.80 4.69
C ARG A 278 18.40 16.10 4.11
N ASN A 279 18.62 15.74 2.84
CA ASN A 279 19.97 15.68 2.25
C ASN A 279 20.15 16.64 1.07
N GLY A 280 19.09 17.31 0.62
CA GLY A 280 19.05 18.03 -0.65
C GLY A 280 19.00 17.10 -1.86
N TRP A 281 18.96 17.69 -3.05
CA TRP A 281 19.01 16.95 -4.31
C TRP A 281 20.40 16.40 -4.60
N ASN A 282 20.46 15.18 -5.11
CA ASN A 282 21.61 14.73 -5.88
C ASN A 282 21.71 15.60 -7.16
N LYS A 283 22.93 16.02 -7.51
CA LYS A 283 23.22 16.80 -8.72
C LYS A 283 22.66 16.15 -9.99
N GLU A 284 22.84 14.85 -10.18
CA GLU A 284 22.35 14.11 -11.35
C GLU A 284 20.81 14.13 -11.41
N THR A 285 20.14 13.89 -10.28
CA THR A 285 18.68 13.99 -10.19
C THR A 285 18.19 15.39 -10.53
N ARG A 286 18.89 16.43 -10.03
CA ARG A 286 18.54 17.81 -10.31
C ARG A 286 18.69 18.16 -11.79
N GLU A 287 19.76 17.69 -12.44
CA GLU A 287 19.95 17.85 -13.89
C GLU A 287 18.86 17.14 -14.70
N ILE A 288 18.43 15.94 -14.29
CA ILE A 288 17.30 15.23 -14.91
C ILE A 288 16.02 16.06 -14.84
N LEU A 289 15.68 16.61 -13.67
CA LEU A 289 14.49 17.45 -13.48
C LEU A 289 14.57 18.73 -14.32
N ASN A 290 15.74 19.37 -14.38
CA ASN A 290 15.95 20.56 -15.20
C ASN A 290 15.80 20.24 -16.70
N HIS A 291 16.39 19.14 -17.20
CA HIS A 291 16.27 18.73 -18.61
C HIS A 291 14.84 18.33 -19.00
N ALA A 292 14.07 17.80 -18.05
CA ALA A 292 12.64 17.52 -18.22
C ALA A 292 11.76 18.78 -18.14
N ASN A 293 12.35 19.97 -18.00
CA ASN A 293 11.68 21.26 -17.86
C ASN A 293 10.64 21.28 -16.71
N ILE A 294 10.94 20.59 -15.61
CA ILE A 294 10.10 20.64 -14.42
C ILE A 294 10.18 22.07 -13.84
N PRO A 295 9.06 22.76 -13.59
CA PRO A 295 9.09 24.12 -13.09
C PRO A 295 9.80 24.26 -11.73
N GLU A 296 10.55 25.35 -11.54
CA GLU A 296 11.32 25.57 -10.30
C GLU A 296 10.44 25.53 -9.04
N TRP A 297 9.24 26.12 -9.10
CA TRP A 297 8.30 26.10 -7.98
C TRP A 297 7.90 24.66 -7.59
N TYR A 298 7.83 23.76 -8.57
CA TYR A 298 7.47 22.36 -8.36
C TYR A 298 8.64 21.62 -7.71
N ILE A 299 9.87 21.84 -8.20
CA ILE A 299 11.07 21.26 -7.57
C ILE A 299 11.24 21.76 -6.14
N HIS A 300 11.02 23.06 -5.90
CA HIS A 300 11.08 23.64 -4.56
C HIS A 300 9.97 23.10 -3.65
N SER A 301 8.77 22.86 -4.19
CA SER A 301 7.69 22.20 -3.45
C SER A 301 8.10 20.79 -2.99
N LEU A 302 8.79 20.03 -3.84
CA LEU A 302 9.31 18.69 -3.49
C LEU A 302 10.39 18.73 -2.39
N GLU A 303 11.23 19.77 -2.37
CA GLU A 303 12.27 19.95 -1.33
C GLU A 303 11.70 20.13 0.07
N LYS A 304 10.50 20.71 0.18
CA LYS A 304 9.82 20.93 1.46
C LYS A 304 9.20 19.65 2.04
N MET A 305 9.02 18.60 1.26
CA MET A 305 8.25 17.41 1.66
C MET A 305 9.06 16.46 2.54
N GLU A 306 8.67 16.31 3.81
CA GLU A 306 9.24 15.30 4.72
C GLU A 306 8.89 13.85 4.32
N GLY A 307 7.88 13.69 3.47
CA GLY A 307 7.42 12.44 2.90
C GLY A 307 6.17 12.63 2.05
N LEU A 308 5.76 11.58 1.34
CA LEU A 308 4.51 11.54 0.60
C LEU A 308 3.61 10.41 1.08
N SER A 309 2.30 10.59 0.93
CA SER A 309 1.34 9.54 1.21
C SER A 309 1.19 8.60 0.00
N SER A 310 0.47 7.50 0.20
CA SER A 310 0.04 6.62 -0.89
C SER A 310 -1.42 6.90 -1.25
N ARG A 311 -1.67 7.15 -2.53
CA ARG A 311 -3.01 7.25 -3.11
C ARG A 311 -3.85 6.02 -2.80
N MET A 312 -3.27 4.83 -2.95
CA MET A 312 -3.92 3.56 -2.63
C MET A 312 -4.39 3.48 -1.17
N HIS A 313 -3.58 3.99 -0.24
CA HIS A 313 -3.96 4.05 1.17
C HIS A 313 -5.19 4.95 1.38
N ALA A 314 -5.15 6.17 0.83
CA ALA A 314 -6.24 7.12 0.94
C ALA A 314 -7.53 6.58 0.30
N ILE A 315 -7.44 5.99 -0.90
CA ILE A 315 -8.58 5.36 -1.57
C ILE A 315 -9.22 4.30 -0.67
N THR A 316 -8.41 3.39 -0.11
CA THR A 316 -8.91 2.28 0.70
C THR A 316 -9.60 2.78 1.96
N VAL A 317 -8.95 3.72 2.66
CA VAL A 317 -9.45 4.27 3.90
C VAL A 317 -10.70 5.14 3.68
N LEU A 318 -10.75 5.96 2.64
CA LEU A 318 -11.93 6.77 2.30
C LEU A 318 -13.12 5.91 1.86
N LYS A 319 -12.90 4.88 1.03
CA LYS A 319 -13.99 3.98 0.63
C LYS A 319 -14.61 3.25 1.82
N HIS A 320 -13.80 2.94 2.83
CA HIS A 320 -14.25 2.17 3.99
C HIS A 320 -14.80 3.03 5.14
N PHE A 321 -14.16 4.17 5.41
CA PHE A 321 -14.46 5.03 6.56
C PHE A 321 -14.91 6.45 6.20
N GLY A 322 -14.64 6.90 4.98
CA GLY A 322 -14.99 8.23 4.51
C GLY A 322 -16.50 8.42 4.32
N PRO A 323 -16.94 9.68 4.12
CA PRO A 323 -18.32 9.97 3.76
C PRO A 323 -18.64 9.29 2.44
N ARG A 324 -19.84 8.70 2.34
CA ARG A 324 -20.34 8.25 1.03
C ARG A 324 -20.58 9.50 0.20
N VAL A 325 -19.70 9.75 -0.77
CA VAL A 325 -19.99 10.74 -1.82
C VAL A 325 -21.31 10.29 -2.44
N GLY A 326 -22.33 11.15 -2.33
CA GLY A 326 -23.62 10.85 -2.93
C GLY A 326 -23.39 10.53 -4.40
N LYS A 327 -24.03 9.47 -4.92
CA LYS A 327 -24.17 9.35 -6.38
C LYS A 327 -24.78 10.69 -6.82
N GLY A 328 -24.03 11.46 -7.60
CA GLY A 328 -24.52 12.69 -8.19
C GLY A 328 -25.91 12.41 -8.77
N LYS A 329 -26.85 13.30 -8.45
CA LYS A 329 -28.19 13.30 -9.04
C LYS A 329 -28.10 13.41 -10.56
#